data_AF-A0A2V8RU46-F1
#
_entry.id   AF-A0A2V8RU46-F1
#
_cell.length_a   1.000
_cell.length_b   1.000
_cell.length_c   1.000
_cell.angle_alpha   90.00
_cell.angle_beta   90.00
_cell.angle_gamma   90.00
#
_symmetry.space_group_name_H-M   'P 1'
#
loop_
_entity.id
_entity.type
_entity.pdbx_description
1 polymer ?
#
loop_
_entity_poly.entity_id
_entity_poly.type
_entity_poly.pdbx_seq_one_letter_code
_entity_poly.pdbx_strand_id
1 'polypeptide(L)'
;MWRAALLVAVLGFVYATMLSRLTIQWWTDENYSHGLLIPFVIAYILWSTRARLLRVPKRPAILWGGASVVFALFMLWAGTAGAELYLQRLSLVLMLAGIVLYFWGWRVLRLLLVPLALLALAIPVPAIIFNQVAFPLQLFASRCAVWAMQLLDIPVLRQGNVIELMPLGATTTKKLEVVEACSGIRSLMTLVTLAVVFAYFTYPRAEDKSGGRFSWLKRYGFWRAGVIVLSAVPIAIVTNAARVSGTGILARFYGTRVADGFFHEFSGWVVYIVAFLLLFAVGWLLDLFARRKRKGKGGPRAQSLTDETQMTATTTLEVKDESSSDDDSSIKDMTAQPTLTVRGADEPVV
;
A
#
# COMPACT_ATOMS: atom_id res chain seq x y z
N MET A 1 -16.55 -27.31 8.67
CA MET A 1 -15.88 -26.49 9.71
C MET A 1 -14.67 -27.21 10.30
N TRP A 2 -14.77 -28.49 10.70
CA TRP A 2 -13.66 -29.26 11.26
C TRP A 2 -12.38 -29.32 10.40
N ARG A 3 -12.49 -29.45 9.06
CA ARG A 3 -11.31 -29.47 8.16
C ARG A 3 -10.46 -28.19 8.23
N ALA A 4 -11.13 -27.03 8.35
CA ALA A 4 -10.44 -25.75 8.46
C ALA A 4 -9.76 -25.60 9.83
N ALA A 5 -10.43 -26.02 10.90
CA ALA A 5 -9.84 -26.07 12.24
C ALA A 5 -8.63 -27.00 12.29
N LEU A 6 -8.70 -28.19 11.69
CA LEU A 6 -7.59 -29.13 11.59
C LEU A 6 -6.41 -28.49 10.84
N LEU A 7 -6.65 -27.85 9.69
CA LEU A 7 -5.59 -27.21 8.92
C LEU A 7 -4.91 -26.07 9.70
N VAL A 8 -5.68 -25.25 10.40
CA VAL A 8 -5.13 -24.20 11.28
C VAL A 8 -4.32 -24.80 12.42
N ALA A 9 -4.80 -25.88 13.04
CA ALA A 9 -4.08 -26.58 14.11
C ALA A 9 -2.76 -27.18 13.63
N VAL A 10 -2.76 -27.84 12.46
CA VAL A 10 -1.55 -28.41 11.85
C VAL A 10 -0.55 -27.31 11.49
N LEU A 11 -0.99 -26.22 10.87
CA LEU A 11 -0.11 -25.08 10.59
C LEU A 11 0.45 -24.45 11.86
N GLY A 12 -0.41 -24.26 12.87
CA GLY A 12 -0.01 -23.73 14.17
C GLY A 12 1.05 -24.60 14.84
N PHE A 13 0.89 -25.93 14.78
CA PHE A 13 1.86 -26.88 15.32
C PHE A 13 3.18 -26.85 14.54
N VAL A 14 3.14 -26.96 13.20
CA VAL A 14 4.32 -27.00 12.34
C VAL A 14 5.15 -25.71 12.44
N TYR A 15 4.50 -24.56 12.58
CA TYR A 15 5.16 -23.25 12.70
C TYR A 15 5.29 -22.75 14.15
N ALA A 16 4.93 -23.53 15.17
CA ALA A 16 4.87 -23.07 16.56
C ALA A 16 6.20 -22.47 17.04
N THR A 17 7.30 -23.19 16.80
CA THR A 17 8.65 -22.78 17.20
C THR A 17 9.07 -21.49 16.49
N MET A 18 8.81 -21.39 15.18
CA MET A 18 9.12 -20.22 14.38
C MET A 18 8.28 -18.99 14.79
N LEU A 19 6.98 -19.17 15.02
CA LEU A 19 6.05 -18.11 15.46
C LEU A 19 6.41 -17.60 16.86
N SER A 20 6.77 -18.48 17.80
CA SER A 20 7.20 -18.06 19.14
C SER A 20 8.45 -17.17 19.08
N ARG A 21 9.47 -17.57 18.32
CA ARG A 21 10.70 -16.79 18.12
C ARG A 21 10.43 -15.46 17.42
N LEU A 22 9.55 -15.44 16.41
CA LEU A 22 9.17 -14.21 15.73
C LEU A 22 8.45 -13.24 16.68
N THR A 23 7.52 -13.74 17.49
CA THR A 23 6.76 -12.92 18.43
C THR A 23 7.66 -12.35 19.52
N ILE A 24 8.59 -13.15 20.06
CA ILE A 24 9.60 -12.67 21.01
C ILE A 24 10.44 -11.57 20.37
N GLN A 25 10.91 -11.77 19.13
CA GLN A 25 11.70 -10.75 18.44
C GLN A 25 10.92 -9.46 18.23
N TRP A 26 9.63 -9.52 17.87
CA TRP A 26 8.80 -8.31 17.78
C TRP A 26 8.64 -7.57 19.10
N TRP A 27 8.74 -8.27 20.23
CA TRP A 27 8.63 -7.66 21.55
C TRP A 27 9.95 -7.06 22.05
N THR A 28 11.07 -7.72 21.76
CA THR A 28 12.39 -7.34 22.30
C THR A 28 13.21 -6.47 21.37
N ASP A 29 13.00 -6.57 20.05
CA ASP A 29 13.73 -5.81 19.05
C ASP A 29 12.90 -4.61 18.61
N GLU A 30 13.31 -3.44 19.07
CA GLU A 30 12.59 -2.21 18.78
C GLU A 30 12.55 -1.87 17.27
N ASN A 31 13.48 -2.37 16.45
CA ASN A 31 13.48 -2.18 14.99
C ASN A 31 12.29 -2.88 14.32
N TYR A 32 11.77 -3.94 14.94
CA TYR A 32 10.66 -4.75 14.41
C TYR A 32 9.41 -4.72 15.28
N SER A 33 9.36 -3.83 16.27
CA SER A 33 8.20 -3.60 17.16
C SER A 33 6.87 -3.38 16.43
N HIS A 34 6.90 -2.73 15.26
CA HIS A 34 5.72 -2.54 14.41
C HIS A 34 5.08 -3.84 13.94
N GLY A 35 5.83 -4.95 13.91
CA GLY A 35 5.33 -6.28 13.57
C GLY A 35 4.21 -6.77 14.49
N LEU A 36 4.17 -6.31 15.76
CA LEU A 36 3.09 -6.64 16.70
C LEU A 36 1.72 -6.14 16.23
N LEU A 37 1.69 -4.98 15.56
CA LEU A 37 0.43 -4.37 15.08
C LEU A 37 -0.09 -5.06 13.81
N ILE A 38 0.80 -5.68 13.03
CA ILE A 38 0.47 -6.18 11.70
C ILE A 38 -0.59 -7.28 11.69
N PRO A 39 -0.56 -8.30 12.58
CA PRO A 39 -1.64 -9.28 12.68
C PRO A 39 -3.02 -8.65 12.88
N PHE A 40 -3.13 -7.57 13.66
CA PHE A 40 -4.39 -6.85 13.88
C PHE A 40 -4.85 -6.11 12.63
N VAL A 41 -3.92 -5.43 11.92
CA VAL A 41 -4.23 -4.77 10.65
C VAL A 41 -4.68 -5.80 9.61
N ILE A 42 -4.00 -6.95 9.52
CA ILE A 42 -4.40 -8.05 8.63
C ILE A 42 -5.79 -8.55 8.99
N ALA A 43 -6.09 -8.81 10.27
CA ALA A 43 -7.40 -9.26 10.72
C ALA A 43 -8.50 -8.26 10.34
N TYR A 44 -8.24 -6.96 10.53
CA TYR A 44 -9.17 -5.90 10.13
C TYR A 44 -9.38 -5.85 8.60
N ILE A 45 -8.33 -5.98 7.80
CA ILE A 45 -8.43 -6.04 6.33
C ILE A 45 -9.25 -7.25 5.87
N LEU A 46 -9.02 -8.42 6.50
CA LEU A 46 -9.78 -9.63 6.21
C LEU A 46 -11.25 -9.47 6.57
N TRP A 47 -11.54 -8.87 7.73
CA TRP A 47 -12.91 -8.54 8.13
C TRP A 47 -13.56 -7.60 7.11
N SER A 48 -12.92 -6.47 6.78
CA SER A 48 -13.49 -5.46 5.88
C SER A 48 -13.71 -6.00 4.46
N THR A 49 -12.92 -7.01 4.05
CA THR A 49 -12.98 -7.60 2.70
C THR A 49 -13.87 -8.86 2.64
N ARG A 50 -14.43 -9.33 3.77
CA ARG A 50 -15.18 -10.60 3.85
C ARG A 50 -16.31 -10.72 2.82
N ALA A 51 -17.10 -9.67 2.62
CA ALA A 51 -18.22 -9.69 1.67
C ALA A 51 -17.73 -9.87 0.23
N ARG A 52 -16.58 -9.27 -0.12
CA ARG A 52 -15.97 -9.40 -1.44
C ARG A 52 -15.35 -10.79 -1.64
N LEU A 53 -14.75 -11.35 -0.60
CA LEU A 53 -14.21 -12.72 -0.62
C LEU A 53 -15.31 -13.76 -0.86
N LEU A 54 -16.50 -13.55 -0.29
CA LEU A 54 -17.64 -14.44 -0.48
C LEU A 54 -18.24 -14.37 -1.90
N ARG A 55 -18.20 -13.19 -2.54
CA ARG A 55 -18.76 -12.96 -3.88
C ARG A 55 -17.84 -13.35 -5.03
N VAL A 56 -16.53 -13.39 -4.82
CA VAL A 56 -15.58 -13.67 -5.91
C VAL A 56 -15.66 -15.14 -6.34
N PRO A 57 -15.75 -15.43 -7.65
CA PRO A 57 -15.81 -16.79 -8.16
C PRO A 57 -14.54 -17.56 -7.83
N LYS A 58 -14.69 -18.63 -7.03
CA LYS A 58 -13.63 -19.53 -6.59
C LYS A 58 -13.26 -20.47 -7.73
N ARG A 59 -11.98 -20.48 -8.11
CA ARG A 59 -11.44 -21.36 -9.15
C ARG A 59 -10.15 -21.99 -8.62
N PRO A 60 -10.25 -23.10 -7.88
CA PRO A 60 -9.11 -23.78 -7.26
C PRO A 60 -7.99 -24.01 -8.29
N ALA A 61 -6.74 -23.68 -7.92
CA ALA A 61 -5.58 -23.93 -8.75
C ALA A 61 -4.72 -25.01 -8.07
N ILE A 62 -5.20 -26.25 -8.10
CA ILE A 62 -4.69 -27.38 -7.29
C ILE A 62 -3.20 -27.61 -7.53
N LEU A 63 -2.77 -27.69 -8.80
CA LEU A 63 -1.35 -27.94 -9.16
C LEU A 63 -0.42 -26.84 -8.62
N TRP A 64 -0.75 -25.57 -8.90
CA TRP A 64 0.08 -24.43 -8.47
C TRP A 64 0.05 -24.22 -6.96
N GLY A 65 -1.12 -24.38 -6.33
CA GLY A 65 -1.26 -24.30 -4.88
C GLY A 65 -0.51 -25.43 -4.18
N GLY A 66 -0.62 -26.67 -4.69
CA GLY A 66 0.09 -27.83 -4.18
C GLY A 66 1.60 -27.68 -4.32
N ALA A 67 2.09 -27.27 -5.49
CA ALA A 67 3.50 -26.97 -5.71
C ALA A 67 4.02 -25.89 -4.75
N SER A 68 3.26 -24.81 -4.53
CA SER A 68 3.61 -23.76 -3.58
C SER A 68 3.67 -24.27 -2.14
N VAL A 69 2.75 -25.15 -1.73
CA VAL A 69 2.74 -25.76 -0.39
C VAL A 69 3.95 -26.68 -0.20
N VAL A 70 4.24 -27.55 -1.17
CA VAL A 70 5.40 -28.45 -1.11
C VAL A 70 6.70 -27.65 -1.05
N PHE A 71 6.82 -26.61 -1.87
CA PHE A 71 8.00 -25.74 -1.85
C PHE A 71 8.12 -24.96 -0.54
N ALA A 72 7.01 -24.49 0.04
CA ALA A 72 7.03 -23.87 1.37
C ALA A 72 7.46 -24.86 2.48
N LEU A 73 7.01 -26.12 2.44
CA LEU A 73 7.49 -27.15 3.37
C LEU A 73 8.98 -27.43 3.20
N PHE A 74 9.46 -27.48 1.96
CA PHE A 74 10.88 -27.62 1.68
C PHE A 74 11.69 -26.43 2.21
N MET A 75 11.21 -25.19 2.02
CA MET A 75 11.85 -23.99 2.58
C MET A 75 11.86 -24.01 4.11
N LEU A 76 10.76 -24.45 4.75
CA LEU A 76 10.71 -24.61 6.19
C LEU A 76 11.75 -25.63 6.66
N TRP A 77 11.80 -26.80 6.04
CA TRP A 77 12.77 -27.85 6.34
C TRP A 77 14.21 -27.36 6.14
N ALA A 78 14.52 -26.76 4.99
CA ALA A 78 15.84 -26.22 4.67
C ALA A 78 16.25 -25.11 5.64
N GLY A 79 15.31 -24.22 6.00
CA GLY A 79 15.54 -23.17 6.99
C GLY A 79 15.77 -23.73 8.39
N THR A 80 15.09 -24.80 8.78
CA THR A 80 15.36 -25.48 10.06
C THR A 80 16.70 -26.21 10.05
N ALA A 81 17.04 -26.91 8.96
CA ALA A 81 18.30 -27.64 8.82
C ALA A 81 19.52 -26.71 8.76
N GLY A 82 19.39 -25.55 8.09
CA GLY A 82 20.43 -24.53 7.98
C GLY A 82 20.44 -23.51 9.11
N ALA A 83 19.59 -23.65 10.13
CA ALA A 83 19.38 -22.66 11.20
C ALA A 83 19.09 -21.23 10.69
N GLU A 84 18.52 -21.11 9.49
CA GLU A 84 18.22 -19.84 8.84
C GLU A 84 16.77 -19.45 9.17
N LEU A 85 16.60 -18.45 10.04
CA LEU A 85 15.28 -18.03 10.52
C LEU A 85 14.46 -17.36 9.42
N TYR A 86 15.04 -16.45 8.63
CA TYR A 86 14.35 -15.68 7.58
C TYR A 86 13.64 -16.60 6.57
N LEU A 87 14.29 -17.69 6.16
CA LEU A 87 13.76 -18.69 5.25
C LEU A 87 12.55 -19.42 5.84
N GLN A 88 12.60 -19.75 7.14
CA GLN A 88 11.45 -20.31 7.87
C GLN A 88 10.28 -19.31 7.98
N ARG A 89 10.55 -18.01 8.05
CA ARG A 89 9.49 -16.99 8.11
C ARG A 89 8.85 -16.78 6.73
N LEU A 90 9.68 -16.73 5.69
CA LEU A 90 9.21 -16.55 4.33
C LEU A 90 8.39 -17.76 3.85
N SER A 91 8.75 -18.96 4.29
CA SER A 91 7.97 -20.17 4.01
C SER A 91 6.55 -20.09 4.55
N LEU A 92 6.30 -19.44 5.70
CA LEU A 92 4.95 -19.21 6.21
C LEU A 92 4.11 -18.35 5.25
N VAL A 93 4.67 -17.25 4.73
CA VAL A 93 3.96 -16.37 3.78
C VAL A 93 3.61 -17.16 2.52
N LEU A 94 4.55 -17.95 2.01
CA LEU A 94 4.34 -18.77 0.83
C LEU A 94 3.37 -19.93 1.06
N MET A 95 3.40 -20.54 2.24
CA MET A 95 2.47 -21.57 2.68
C MET A 95 1.03 -21.02 2.67
N LEU A 96 0.80 -19.86 3.28
CA LEU A 96 -0.51 -19.20 3.31
C LEU A 96 -0.98 -18.85 1.89
N ALA A 97 -0.09 -18.32 1.04
CA ALA A 97 -0.39 -18.04 -0.37
C ALA A 97 -0.77 -19.33 -1.13
N GLY A 98 -0.03 -20.41 -0.93
CA GLY A 98 -0.25 -21.72 -1.54
C GLY A 98 -1.58 -22.34 -1.13
N ILE A 99 -1.94 -22.28 0.16
CA ILE A 99 -3.23 -22.74 0.66
C ILE A 99 -4.39 -21.94 0.06
N VAL A 100 -4.26 -20.61 0.00
CA VAL A 100 -5.26 -19.76 -0.65
C VAL A 100 -5.43 -20.15 -2.12
N LEU A 101 -4.32 -20.37 -2.82
CA LEU A 101 -4.31 -20.74 -4.22
C LEU A 101 -4.91 -22.13 -4.47
N TYR A 102 -4.60 -23.09 -3.61
CA TYR A 102 -5.08 -24.47 -3.67
C TYR A 102 -6.60 -24.54 -3.55
N PHE A 103 -7.19 -23.86 -2.55
CA PHE A 103 -8.63 -23.95 -2.28
C PHE A 103 -9.49 -22.92 -3.04
N TRP A 104 -9.00 -21.70 -3.26
CA TRP A 104 -9.82 -20.61 -3.80
C TRP A 104 -9.30 -20.02 -5.12
N GLY A 105 -8.01 -20.20 -5.43
CA GLY A 105 -7.41 -19.77 -6.68
C GLY A 105 -6.88 -18.34 -6.73
N TRP A 106 -6.32 -17.98 -7.89
CA TRP A 106 -5.65 -16.70 -8.15
C TRP A 106 -6.50 -15.45 -7.90
N ARG A 107 -7.82 -15.54 -8.03
CA ARG A 107 -8.70 -14.39 -7.81
C ARG A 107 -8.78 -14.00 -6.34
N VAL A 108 -8.85 -14.99 -5.45
CA VAL A 108 -8.85 -14.75 -4.01
C VAL A 108 -7.45 -14.39 -3.53
N LEU A 109 -6.41 -15.03 -4.07
CA LEU A 109 -5.02 -14.66 -3.75
C LEU A 109 -4.75 -13.16 -4.05
N ARG A 110 -5.25 -12.63 -5.18
CA ARG A 110 -5.12 -11.20 -5.50
C ARG A 110 -5.82 -10.27 -4.51
N LEU A 111 -6.90 -10.71 -3.86
CA LEU A 111 -7.54 -9.95 -2.78
C LEU A 111 -6.70 -9.97 -1.49
N LEU A 112 -5.93 -11.04 -1.29
CA LEU A 112 -5.11 -11.27 -0.11
C LEU A 112 -3.64 -10.86 -0.28
N LEU A 113 -3.25 -10.32 -1.44
CA LEU A 113 -1.89 -9.85 -1.70
C LEU A 113 -1.42 -8.81 -0.69
N VAL A 114 -2.29 -7.88 -0.28
CA VAL A 114 -1.93 -6.85 0.71
C VAL A 114 -1.73 -7.45 2.10
N PRO A 115 -2.67 -8.26 2.65
CA PRO A 115 -2.40 -9.03 3.87
C PRO A 115 -1.09 -9.83 3.85
N LEU A 116 -0.81 -10.53 2.75
CA LEU A 116 0.42 -11.31 2.61
C LEU A 116 1.68 -10.42 2.53
N ALA A 117 1.60 -9.30 1.83
CA ALA A 117 2.69 -8.32 1.75
C ALA A 117 2.96 -7.66 3.10
N LEU A 118 1.92 -7.34 3.87
CA LEU A 118 2.07 -6.82 5.24
C LEU A 118 2.73 -7.86 6.15
N LEU A 119 2.32 -9.14 6.06
CA LEU A 119 2.98 -10.21 6.80
C LEU A 119 4.45 -10.34 6.41
N ALA A 120 4.78 -10.23 5.12
CA ALA A 120 6.16 -10.24 4.64
C ALA A 120 6.97 -9.04 5.14
N LEU A 121 6.39 -7.84 5.20
CA LEU A 121 7.04 -6.65 5.75
C LEU A 121 7.27 -6.73 7.26
N ALA A 122 6.43 -7.48 7.98
CA ALA A 122 6.62 -7.73 9.41
C ALA A 122 7.76 -8.72 9.70
N ILE A 123 8.27 -9.44 8.70
CA ILE A 123 9.34 -10.41 8.87
C ILE A 123 10.68 -9.68 8.96
N PRO A 124 11.47 -9.90 10.03
CA PRO A 124 12.80 -9.34 10.14
C PRO A 124 13.72 -9.81 9.02
N VAL A 125 14.32 -8.87 8.29
CA VAL A 125 15.24 -9.16 7.20
C VAL A 125 16.57 -9.71 7.75
N PRO A 126 17.32 -10.50 6.96
CA PRO A 126 18.62 -11.02 7.38
C PRO A 126 19.58 -9.89 7.79
N ALA A 127 20.36 -10.10 8.85
CA ALA A 127 21.29 -9.10 9.38
C ALA A 127 22.27 -8.55 8.33
N ILE A 128 22.68 -9.40 7.37
CA ILE A 128 23.55 -9.00 6.26
C ILE A 128 22.87 -7.91 5.41
N ILE A 129 21.61 -8.13 5.01
CA ILE A 129 20.86 -7.17 4.21
C ILE A 129 20.57 -5.91 5.04
N PHE A 130 20.20 -6.09 6.30
CA PHE A 130 19.97 -5.00 7.23
C PHE A 130 21.19 -4.07 7.31
N ASN A 131 22.38 -4.63 7.56
CA ASN A 131 23.62 -3.86 7.71
C ASN A 131 24.08 -3.20 6.39
N GLN A 132 23.87 -3.88 5.26
CA GLN A 132 24.14 -3.33 3.93
C GLN A 132 23.29 -2.09 3.60
N VAL A 133 22.11 -1.96 4.22
CA VAL A 133 21.26 -0.76 4.09
C VAL A 133 21.58 0.25 5.19
N ALA A 134 21.66 -0.19 6.45
CA ALA A 134 21.85 0.68 7.59
C ALA A 134 23.15 1.49 7.52
N PHE A 135 24.27 0.87 7.15
CA PHE A 135 25.57 1.54 7.15
C PHE A 135 25.68 2.68 6.12
N PRO A 136 25.28 2.51 4.84
CA PRO A 136 25.20 3.62 3.90
C PRO A 136 24.29 4.75 4.37
N LEU A 137 23.15 4.43 5.01
CA LEU A 137 22.25 5.43 5.55
C LEU A 137 22.90 6.21 6.73
N GLN A 138 23.66 5.55 7.60
CA GLN A 138 24.42 6.21 8.67
C GLN A 138 25.45 7.19 8.09
N LEU A 139 26.20 6.75 7.07
CA LEU A 139 27.17 7.62 6.39
C LEU A 139 26.46 8.82 5.75
N PHE A 140 25.35 8.60 5.05
CA PHE A 140 24.58 9.67 4.45
C PHE A 140 24.09 10.67 5.50
N ALA A 141 23.48 10.18 6.58
CA ALA A 141 23.02 11.02 7.69
C ALA A 141 24.15 11.82 8.33
N SER A 142 25.34 11.22 8.52
CA SER A 142 26.51 11.92 9.07
C SER A 142 27.02 13.00 8.11
N ARG A 143 26.96 12.80 6.79
CA ARG A 143 27.28 13.87 5.81
C ARG A 143 26.30 15.03 5.90
N CYS A 144 25.00 14.74 5.93
CA CYS A 144 23.96 15.76 6.05
C CYS A 144 24.09 16.55 7.35
N ALA A 145 24.35 15.88 8.47
CA ALA A 145 24.54 16.52 9.76
C ALA A 145 25.73 17.47 9.76
N VAL A 146 26.88 17.04 9.23
CA VAL A 146 28.07 17.89 9.10
C VAL A 146 27.80 19.09 8.20
N TRP A 147 27.14 18.88 7.06
CA TRP A 147 26.77 19.97 6.17
C TRP A 147 25.85 20.99 6.86
N ALA A 148 24.84 20.53 7.60
CA ALA A 148 23.96 21.41 8.36
C ALA A 148 24.69 22.18 9.48
N MET A 149 25.65 21.56 10.16
CA MET A 149 26.47 22.21 11.18
C MET A 149 27.43 23.25 10.58
N GLN A 150 28.02 22.94 9.42
CA GLN A 150 28.89 23.88 8.69
C GLN A 150 28.13 25.11 8.20
N LEU A 151 26.85 24.97 7.81
CA LEU A 151 25.99 26.11 7.48
C LEU A 151 25.73 27.06 8.66
N LEU A 152 25.97 26.60 9.89
CA LEU A 152 25.83 27.38 11.13
C LEU A 152 27.20 27.78 11.72
N ASP A 153 28.27 27.69 10.93
CA ASP A 153 29.66 27.96 11.34
C ASP A 153 30.12 27.14 12.56
N ILE A 154 29.58 25.94 12.73
CA ILE A 154 29.99 25.02 13.81
C ILE A 154 31.18 24.18 13.31
N PRO A 155 32.38 24.30 13.91
CA PRO A 155 33.54 23.52 13.51
C PRO A 155 33.37 22.05 13.91
N VAL A 156 33.35 21.18 12.91
CA VAL A 156 33.17 19.72 13.10
C VAL A 156 34.09 18.93 12.17
N LEU A 157 34.54 17.77 12.63
CA LEU A 157 35.32 16.80 11.86
C LEU A 157 34.51 15.52 11.68
N ARG A 158 34.43 14.99 10.46
CA ARG A 158 33.73 13.73 10.17
C ARG A 158 34.70 12.61 9.84
N GLN A 159 34.61 11.50 10.55
CA GLN A 159 35.34 10.26 10.26
C GLN A 159 34.32 9.12 10.13
N GLY A 160 33.93 8.80 8.88
CA GLY A 160 32.88 7.81 8.64
C GLY A 160 31.52 8.22 9.22
N ASN A 161 30.98 7.41 10.12
CA ASN A 161 29.75 7.68 10.88
C ASN A 161 30.01 8.39 12.23
N VAL A 162 31.26 8.71 12.55
CA VAL A 162 31.64 9.46 13.74
C VAL A 162 31.83 10.94 13.39
N ILE A 163 31.24 11.80 14.21
CA ILE A 163 31.35 13.26 14.11
C ILE A 163 32.02 13.77 15.38
N GLU A 164 33.19 14.36 15.24
CA GLU A 164 33.89 15.01 16.34
C GLU A 164 33.57 16.49 16.35
N LEU A 165 33.11 16.99 17.49
CA LEU A 165 32.79 18.39 17.69
C LEU A 165 33.16 18.83 19.10
N MET A 166 33.50 20.10 19.24
CA MET A 166 33.68 20.72 20.55
C MET A 166 32.32 21.26 21.00
N PRO A 167 31.78 20.91 22.19
CA PRO A 167 30.59 21.60 22.71
C PRO A 167 30.90 23.02 23.19
N LEU A 168 29.91 23.92 23.24
CA LEU A 168 30.07 25.25 23.83
C LEU A 168 30.42 25.13 25.32
N GLY A 169 31.47 25.83 25.76
CA GLY A 169 31.90 25.80 27.16
C GLY A 169 32.62 24.52 27.61
N ALA A 170 32.85 23.56 26.69
CA ALA A 170 33.65 22.37 26.98
C ALA A 170 35.13 22.60 26.62
N THR A 171 36.02 22.04 27.42
CA THR A 171 37.48 22.05 27.18
C THR A 171 37.98 20.85 26.38
N THR A 172 37.10 19.89 26.07
CA THR A 172 37.43 18.65 25.36
C THR A 172 36.49 18.39 24.19
N THR A 173 37.04 17.89 23.09
CA THR A 173 36.27 17.42 21.93
C THR A 173 35.45 16.19 22.33
N LYS A 174 34.19 16.15 21.87
CA LYS A 174 33.30 15.00 22.03
C LYS A 174 33.07 14.33 20.68
N LYS A 175 32.93 13.01 20.72
CA LYS A 175 32.59 12.19 19.57
C LYS A 175 31.11 11.87 19.62
N LEU A 176 30.37 12.22 18.58
CA LEU A 176 29.01 11.78 18.34
C LEU A 176 29.05 10.70 17.27
N GLU A 177 28.68 9.49 17.67
CA GLU A 177 28.58 8.38 16.73
C GLU A 177 27.15 8.28 16.22
N VAL A 178 26.98 8.22 14.90
CA VAL A 178 25.70 7.84 14.30
C VAL A 178 25.57 6.33 14.44
N VAL A 179 25.16 5.91 15.64
CA VAL A 179 24.92 4.50 15.98
C VAL A 179 23.79 3.92 15.14
N GLU A 180 23.62 2.60 15.18
CA GLU A 180 22.61 1.89 14.39
C GLU A 180 21.18 2.44 14.58
N ALA A 181 20.83 2.87 15.80
CA ALA A 181 19.55 3.51 16.11
C ALA A 181 19.31 4.83 15.35
N CYS A 182 20.38 5.51 14.92
CA CYS A 182 20.34 6.75 14.15
C CYS A 182 20.41 6.53 12.64
N SER A 183 20.57 5.29 12.17
CA SER A 183 20.63 4.96 10.74
C SER A 183 19.34 5.29 9.99
N GLY A 184 18.20 5.40 10.68
CA GLY A 184 16.91 5.62 10.04
C GLY A 184 16.33 4.36 9.40
N ILE A 185 16.96 3.20 9.55
CA ILE A 185 16.39 1.94 9.03
C ILE A 185 15.07 1.58 9.72
N ARG A 186 14.94 1.89 11.01
CA ARG A 186 13.68 1.69 11.75
C ARG A 186 12.55 2.57 11.20
N SER A 187 12.80 3.86 11.01
CA SER A 187 11.80 4.78 10.43
C SER A 187 11.48 4.38 8.99
N LEU A 188 12.47 3.90 8.22
CA LEU A 188 12.26 3.37 6.87
C LEU A 188 11.31 2.17 6.85
N MET A 189 11.60 1.12 7.62
CA MET A 189 10.77 -0.11 7.66
C MET A 189 9.33 0.18 8.11
N THR A 190 9.20 0.99 9.17
CA THR A 190 7.88 1.37 9.71
C THR A 190 7.10 2.26 8.75
N LEU A 191 7.76 3.21 8.06
CA LEU A 191 7.10 4.11 7.11
C LEU A 191 6.72 3.41 5.81
N VAL A 192 7.53 2.47 5.32
CA VAL A 192 7.16 1.62 4.16
C VAL A 192 5.94 0.77 4.50
N THR A 193 5.91 0.17 5.68
CA THR A 193 4.75 -0.60 6.17
C THR A 193 3.51 0.28 6.26
N LEU A 194 3.64 1.46 6.88
CA LEU A 194 2.55 2.42 6.97
C LEU A 194 2.09 2.89 5.59
N ALA A 195 3.00 3.06 4.63
CA ALA A 195 2.66 3.44 3.26
C ALA A 195 1.87 2.37 2.53
N VAL A 196 2.15 1.08 2.75
CA VAL A 196 1.33 -0.02 2.21
C VAL A 196 -0.07 0.00 2.83
N VAL A 197 -0.17 0.16 4.15
CA VAL A 197 -1.46 0.27 4.85
C VAL A 197 -2.26 1.48 4.35
N PHE A 198 -1.63 2.65 4.28
CA PHE A 198 -2.23 3.89 3.82
C PHE A 198 -2.68 3.79 2.35
N ALA A 199 -1.84 3.25 1.47
CA ALA A 199 -2.16 3.05 0.06
C ALA A 199 -3.34 2.08 -0.13
N TYR A 200 -3.46 1.06 0.74
CA TYR A 200 -4.59 0.13 0.72
C TYR A 200 -5.90 0.79 1.12
N PHE A 201 -5.93 1.54 2.23
CA PHE A 201 -7.17 2.15 2.72
C PHE A 201 -7.62 3.33 1.87
N THR A 202 -6.68 4.09 1.31
CA THR A 202 -6.97 5.22 0.41
C THR A 202 -7.09 4.80 -1.06
N TYR A 203 -7.05 3.50 -1.37
CA TYR A 203 -7.08 3.01 -2.74
C TYR A 203 -8.36 3.50 -3.45
N PRO A 204 -8.24 4.25 -4.57
CA PRO A 204 -9.39 4.69 -5.33
C PRO A 204 -10.15 3.49 -5.91
N ARG A 205 -11.33 3.20 -5.34
CA ARG A 205 -12.24 2.15 -5.82
C ARG A 205 -13.09 2.71 -6.98
N ALA A 206 -12.44 3.21 -8.02
CA ALA A 206 -13.16 3.53 -9.25
C ALA A 206 -13.48 2.22 -9.98
N GLU A 207 -14.77 1.95 -10.17
CA GLU A 207 -15.26 0.87 -11.03
C GLU A 207 -14.72 1.09 -12.44
N ASP A 208 -13.97 0.13 -12.96
CA ASP A 208 -13.67 0.12 -14.38
C ASP A 208 -13.57 -1.31 -14.92
N LYS A 209 -14.43 -1.57 -15.90
CA LYS A 209 -14.80 -2.89 -16.48
C LYS A 209 -13.77 -3.38 -17.51
N SER A 210 -12.47 -3.22 -17.26
CA SER A 210 -11.43 -3.67 -18.20
C SER A 210 -10.89 -5.05 -17.82
N GLY A 211 -11.31 -6.05 -18.61
CA GLY A 211 -11.08 -7.50 -18.43
C GLY A 211 -9.77 -8.07 -18.99
N GLY A 212 -8.67 -7.30 -19.01
CA GLY A 212 -7.36 -7.79 -19.48
C GLY A 212 -6.47 -8.35 -18.36
N ARG A 213 -5.73 -9.46 -18.60
CA ARG A 213 -4.75 -10.06 -17.66
C ARG A 213 -3.72 -9.07 -17.10
N PHE A 214 -3.30 -8.10 -17.90
CA PHE A 214 -2.31 -7.06 -17.52
C PHE A 214 -2.92 -5.67 -17.29
N SER A 215 -4.25 -5.53 -17.40
CA SER A 215 -4.91 -4.22 -17.23
C SER A 215 -4.71 -3.63 -15.84
N TRP A 216 -4.44 -4.46 -14.83
CA TRP A 216 -4.21 -4.00 -13.45
C TRP A 216 -2.98 -3.08 -13.32
N LEU A 217 -1.95 -3.30 -14.15
CA LEU A 217 -0.69 -2.56 -14.08
C LEU A 217 -0.83 -1.14 -14.64
N LYS A 218 -1.84 -0.89 -15.50
CA LYS A 218 -2.16 0.45 -16.03
C LYS A 218 -3.16 1.20 -15.16
N ARG A 219 -3.66 0.60 -14.06
CA ARG A 219 -4.63 1.25 -13.19
C ARG A 219 -3.97 2.37 -12.41
N TYR A 220 -4.60 3.53 -12.43
CA TYR A 220 -4.19 4.68 -11.61
C TYR A 220 -4.01 4.28 -10.14
N GLY A 221 -4.90 3.46 -9.58
CA GLY A 221 -4.77 3.00 -8.19
C GLY A 221 -3.49 2.20 -7.91
N PHE A 222 -3.03 1.37 -8.86
CA PHE A 222 -1.76 0.63 -8.70
C PHE A 222 -0.55 1.57 -8.76
N TRP A 223 -0.51 2.47 -9.75
CA TRP A 223 0.55 3.47 -9.85
C TRP A 223 0.59 4.40 -8.63
N ARG A 224 -0.58 4.88 -8.18
CA ARG A 224 -0.71 5.70 -6.97
C ARG A 224 -0.16 4.97 -5.75
N ALA A 225 -0.57 3.71 -5.53
CA ALA A 225 -0.06 2.91 -4.43
C ALA A 225 1.46 2.71 -4.53
N GLY A 226 1.98 2.42 -5.73
CA GLY A 226 3.41 2.29 -5.99
C GLY A 226 4.19 3.57 -5.68
N VAL A 227 3.71 4.74 -6.13
CA VAL A 227 4.35 6.03 -5.84
C VAL A 227 4.32 6.35 -4.34
N ILE A 228 3.20 6.10 -3.66
CA ILE A 228 3.11 6.31 -2.20
C ILE A 228 4.15 5.44 -1.47
N VAL A 229 4.19 4.13 -1.75
CA VAL A 229 5.13 3.22 -1.11
C VAL A 229 6.58 3.57 -1.45
N LEU A 230 6.87 3.91 -2.72
CA LEU A 230 8.22 4.28 -3.14
C LEU A 230 8.65 5.62 -2.52
N SER A 231 7.73 6.57 -2.33
CA SER A 231 8.00 7.85 -1.69
C SER A 231 8.35 7.72 -0.20
N ALA A 232 7.94 6.64 0.46
CA ALA A 232 8.31 6.38 1.85
C ALA A 232 9.84 6.31 2.03
N VAL A 233 10.57 5.79 1.05
CA VAL A 233 12.05 5.66 1.13
C VAL A 233 12.74 7.03 1.21
N PRO A 234 12.59 7.95 0.24
CA PRO A 234 13.22 9.28 0.34
C PRO A 234 12.67 10.10 1.50
N ILE A 235 11.38 9.97 1.86
CA ILE A 235 10.81 10.66 3.03
C ILE A 235 11.51 10.20 4.31
N ALA A 236 11.67 8.89 4.52
CA ALA A 236 12.37 8.36 5.69
C ALA A 236 13.83 8.82 5.76
N ILE A 237 14.54 8.80 4.62
CA ILE A 237 15.94 9.24 4.55
C ILE A 237 16.07 10.73 4.89
N VAL A 238 15.25 11.59 4.27
CA VAL A 238 15.31 13.05 4.48
C VAL A 238 14.93 13.42 5.91
N THR A 239 13.84 12.85 6.43
CA THR A 239 13.37 13.16 7.78
C THR A 239 14.34 12.63 8.85
N ASN A 240 14.98 11.47 8.61
CA ASN A 240 16.05 10.98 9.49
C ASN A 240 17.32 11.82 9.41
N ALA A 241 17.72 12.26 8.21
CA ALA A 241 18.87 13.16 8.05
C ALA A 241 18.64 14.49 8.79
N ALA A 242 17.42 15.06 8.71
CA ALA A 242 17.04 16.24 9.48
C ALA A 242 17.09 15.99 11.00
N ARG A 243 16.61 14.83 11.47
CA ARG A 243 16.71 14.41 12.87
C ARG A 243 18.17 14.39 13.35
N VAL A 244 19.03 13.65 12.67
CA VAL A 244 20.45 13.48 13.04
C VAL A 244 21.20 14.83 12.99
N SER A 245 20.88 15.66 12.00
CA SER A 245 21.42 17.03 11.92
C SER A 245 21.00 17.88 13.12
N GLY A 246 19.71 17.86 13.47
CA GLY A 246 19.16 18.57 14.62
C GLY A 246 19.78 18.11 15.94
N THR A 247 19.95 16.81 16.14
CA THR A 247 20.62 16.27 17.34
C THR A 247 22.09 16.68 17.42
N GLY A 248 22.81 16.72 16.30
CA GLY A 248 24.20 17.17 16.25
C GLY A 248 24.36 18.66 16.59
N ILE A 249 23.50 19.51 16.02
CA ILE A 249 23.46 20.95 16.34
C ILE A 249 23.13 21.15 17.82
N LEU A 250 22.14 20.43 18.34
CA LEU A 250 21.74 20.54 19.75
C LEU A 250 22.88 20.13 20.69
N ALA A 251 23.65 19.10 20.34
CA ALA A 251 24.79 18.64 21.11
C ALA A 251 25.90 19.72 21.25
N ARG A 252 26.04 20.63 20.27
CA ARG A 252 26.95 21.77 20.39
C ARG A 252 26.51 22.73 21.49
N PHE A 253 25.21 23.00 21.64
CA PHE A 253 24.70 24.01 22.59
C PHE A 253 24.40 23.47 23.98
N TYR A 254 23.87 22.25 24.08
CA TYR A 254 23.39 21.68 25.34
C TYR A 254 24.21 20.47 25.82
N GLY A 255 25.28 20.14 25.10
CA GLY A 255 26.13 18.98 25.36
C GLY A 255 25.49 17.65 24.93
N THR A 256 26.30 16.59 24.93
CA THR A 256 25.91 15.27 24.39
C THR A 256 24.86 14.56 25.23
N ARG A 257 24.88 14.72 26.56
CA ARG A 257 23.93 14.05 27.48
C ARG A 257 22.47 14.43 27.22
N VAL A 258 22.22 15.68 26.82
CA VAL A 258 20.87 16.16 26.50
C VAL A 258 20.43 15.64 25.13
N ALA A 259 21.35 15.54 24.18
CA ALA A 259 21.10 15.01 22.84
C ALA A 259 20.80 13.51 22.83
N ASP A 260 21.43 12.73 23.72
CA ASP A 260 21.27 11.26 23.79
C ASP A 260 20.04 10.82 24.61
N GLY A 261 19.49 11.69 25.46
CA GLY A 261 18.36 11.37 26.34
C GLY A 261 16.99 11.74 25.74
N PHE A 262 16.21 12.53 26.48
CA PHE A 262 14.83 12.93 26.12
C PHE A 262 14.68 13.44 24.69
N PHE A 263 15.63 14.24 24.19
CA PHE A 263 15.57 14.76 22.83
C PHE A 263 15.68 13.66 21.76
N HIS A 264 16.41 12.59 22.03
CA HIS A 264 16.52 11.46 21.12
C HIS A 264 15.17 10.78 20.89
N GLU A 265 14.43 10.51 21.97
CA GLU A 265 13.09 9.89 21.92
C GLU A 265 12.04 10.84 21.36
N PHE A 266 11.98 12.08 21.87
CA PHE A 266 11.01 13.09 21.45
C PHE A 266 11.15 13.42 19.96
N SER A 267 12.38 13.65 19.48
CA SER A 267 12.64 13.90 18.06
C SER A 267 12.22 12.72 17.19
N GLY A 268 12.33 11.48 17.69
CA GLY A 268 11.90 10.28 16.98
C GLY A 268 10.41 10.29 16.65
N TRP A 269 9.57 10.63 17.63
CA TRP A 269 8.11 10.71 17.42
C TRP A 269 7.72 11.87 16.49
N VAL A 270 8.33 13.05 16.68
CA VAL A 270 8.08 14.22 15.82
C VAL A 270 8.44 13.91 14.37
N VAL A 271 9.59 13.28 14.12
CA VAL A 271 10.05 12.86 12.80
C VAL A 271 9.07 11.90 12.16
N TYR A 272 8.49 10.98 12.94
CA TYR A 272 7.49 10.05 12.44
C TYR A 272 6.20 10.76 12.00
N ILE A 273 5.70 11.73 12.78
CA ILE A 273 4.54 12.53 12.39
C ILE A 273 4.81 13.30 11.11
N VAL A 274 5.95 13.98 11.03
CA VAL A 274 6.34 14.75 9.84
C VAL A 274 6.42 13.82 8.63
N ALA A 275 7.06 12.65 8.77
CA ALA A 275 7.13 11.66 7.71
C ALA A 275 5.75 11.17 7.25
N PHE A 276 4.83 10.93 8.18
CA PHE A 276 3.45 10.55 7.86
C PHE A 276 2.68 11.67 7.14
N LEU A 277 2.82 12.92 7.58
CA LEU A 277 2.19 14.07 6.92
C LEU A 277 2.72 14.28 5.50
N LEU A 278 4.02 14.11 5.28
CA LEU A 278 4.63 14.16 3.95
C LEU A 278 4.09 13.04 3.05
N LEU A 279 3.97 11.82 3.59
CA LEU A 279 3.40 10.69 2.87
C LEU A 279 1.92 10.94 2.49
N PHE A 280 1.14 11.52 3.41
CA PHE A 280 -0.23 11.96 3.15
C PHE A 280 -0.28 13.03 2.05
N ALA A 281 0.61 14.03 2.11
CA ALA A 281 0.71 15.08 1.12
C ALA A 281 1.01 14.53 -0.28
N VAL A 282 1.88 13.51 -0.40
CA VAL A 282 2.12 12.81 -1.67
C VAL A 282 0.84 12.20 -2.21
N GLY A 283 0.10 11.45 -1.38
CA GLY A 283 -1.18 10.85 -1.78
C GLY A 283 -2.21 11.90 -2.22
N TRP A 284 -2.33 12.99 -1.46
CA TRP A 284 -3.24 14.09 -1.76
C TRP A 284 -2.88 14.81 -3.07
N LEU A 285 -1.60 15.09 -3.30
CA LEU A 285 -1.11 15.74 -4.50
C LEU A 285 -1.35 14.89 -5.75
N LEU A 286 -1.13 13.57 -5.66
CA LEU A 286 -1.46 12.63 -6.73
C LEU A 286 -2.94 12.66 -7.08
N ASP A 287 -3.82 12.70 -6.07
CA ASP A 287 -5.27 12.75 -6.27
C ASP A 287 -5.71 14.09 -6.88
N LEU A 288 -5.06 15.20 -6.51
CA LEU A 288 -5.30 16.52 -7.10
C LEU A 288 -4.94 16.56 -8.59
N PHE A 289 -3.77 16.06 -8.97
CA PHE A 289 -3.34 16.00 -10.37
C PHE A 289 -4.25 15.09 -11.21
N ALA A 290 -4.70 13.96 -10.66
CA ALA A 290 -5.62 13.06 -11.34
C ALA A 290 -6.99 13.72 -11.59
N ARG A 291 -7.50 14.48 -10.63
CA ARG A 291 -8.76 15.25 -10.77
C ARG A 291 -8.64 16.32 -11.86
N ARG A 292 -7.53 17.08 -11.90
CA ARG A 292 -7.28 18.10 -12.93
C ARG A 292 -7.22 17.49 -14.34
N LYS A 293 -6.51 16.36 -14.51
CA LYS A 293 -6.41 15.67 -15.81
C LYS A 293 -7.75 15.13 -16.31
N ARG A 294 -8.65 14.72 -15.41
CA ARG A 294 -10.02 14.32 -15.77
C ARG A 294 -10.87 15.51 -16.23
N LYS A 295 -10.81 16.64 -15.53
CA LYS A 295 -11.53 17.87 -15.95
C LYS A 295 -11.06 18.41 -17.29
N GLY A 296 -9.75 18.39 -17.58
CA GLY A 296 -9.20 18.86 -18.86
C GLY A 296 -9.54 17.99 -20.08
N LYS A 297 -9.87 16.70 -19.88
CA LYS A 297 -10.34 15.80 -20.96
C LYS A 297 -11.86 15.86 -21.19
N GLY A 298 -12.61 16.51 -20.29
CA GLY A 298 -14.06 16.71 -20.38
C GLY A 298 -14.49 18.14 -20.72
N GLY A 299 -13.59 18.96 -21.27
CA GLY A 299 -13.92 20.31 -21.78
C GLY A 299 -14.76 20.30 -23.06
N PRO A 300 -15.32 21.45 -23.50
CA PRO A 300 -16.73 21.69 -23.90
C PRO A 300 -17.35 20.91 -25.08
N ARG A 301 -16.70 19.88 -25.62
CA ARG A 301 -17.17 19.18 -26.82
C ARG A 301 -18.34 18.20 -26.57
N ALA A 302 -18.58 17.85 -25.30
CA ALA A 302 -19.73 17.03 -24.92
C ALA A 302 -21.01 17.87 -24.72
N GLN A 303 -20.87 19.16 -24.45
CA GLN A 303 -22.01 20.09 -24.37
C GLN A 303 -22.44 20.59 -25.76
N SER A 304 -21.50 20.78 -26.68
CA SER A 304 -21.84 21.18 -28.07
C SER A 304 -22.63 20.11 -28.82
N LEU A 305 -22.41 18.82 -28.54
CA LEU A 305 -23.16 17.73 -29.17
C LEU A 305 -24.59 17.61 -28.60
N THR A 306 -24.78 17.89 -27.31
CA THR A 306 -26.13 17.96 -26.73
C THR A 306 -26.88 19.21 -27.17
N ASP A 307 -26.19 20.35 -27.29
CA ASP A 307 -26.79 21.59 -27.79
C ASP A 307 -27.10 21.51 -29.29
N GLU A 308 -26.21 20.98 -30.15
CA GLU A 308 -26.53 20.78 -31.58
C GLU A 308 -27.70 19.79 -31.77
N THR A 309 -27.77 18.72 -30.97
CA THR A 309 -28.85 17.73 -31.05
C THR A 309 -30.18 18.31 -30.55
N GLN A 310 -30.17 19.16 -29.52
CA GLN A 310 -31.38 19.86 -29.04
C GLN A 310 -31.82 20.98 -29.98
N MET A 311 -30.88 21.69 -30.61
CA MET A 311 -31.18 22.72 -31.61
C MET A 311 -31.76 22.12 -32.89
N THR A 312 -31.18 21.01 -33.41
CA THR A 312 -31.76 20.30 -34.57
C THR A 312 -33.12 19.67 -34.27
N ALA A 313 -33.35 19.16 -33.05
CA ALA A 313 -34.64 18.63 -32.64
C ALA A 313 -35.72 19.72 -32.49
N THR A 314 -35.34 20.94 -32.11
CA THR A 314 -36.28 22.07 -31.99
C THR A 314 -36.62 22.65 -33.36
N THR A 315 -35.64 22.81 -34.26
CA THR A 315 -35.88 23.30 -35.64
C THR A 315 -36.70 22.30 -36.47
N THR A 316 -36.58 20.99 -36.24
CA THR A 316 -37.40 19.99 -36.95
C THR A 316 -38.84 19.89 -36.47
N LEU A 317 -39.15 20.39 -35.26
CA LEU A 317 -40.53 20.48 -34.76
C LEU A 317 -41.22 21.75 -35.28
N GLU A 318 -40.54 22.90 -35.31
CA GLU A 318 -41.13 24.15 -35.86
C GLU A 318 -41.45 24.06 -37.35
N VAL A 319 -40.61 23.39 -38.16
CA VAL A 319 -40.86 23.27 -39.62
C VAL A 319 -42.04 22.35 -39.93
N LYS A 320 -42.49 21.51 -39.00
CA LYS A 320 -43.58 20.55 -39.24
C LYS A 320 -44.99 21.10 -38.98
N ASP A 321 -45.10 22.23 -38.27
CA ASP A 321 -46.40 22.83 -37.92
C ASP A 321 -46.86 23.93 -38.91
N GLU A 322 -46.03 24.33 -39.87
CA GLU A 322 -46.36 25.39 -40.85
C GLU A 322 -46.90 24.89 -42.21
N SER A 323 -47.17 23.58 -42.39
CA SER A 323 -47.60 23.02 -43.68
C SER A 323 -48.97 22.31 -43.69
N SER A 324 -49.97 22.81 -42.95
CA SER A 324 -51.36 22.31 -43.10
C SER A 324 -52.40 23.43 -43.00
N SER A 325 -52.65 24.09 -44.12
CA SER A 325 -53.90 24.80 -44.42
C SER A 325 -54.31 24.44 -45.85
N ASP A 326 -55.37 23.64 -45.99
CA ASP A 326 -56.52 23.89 -46.88
C ASP A 326 -57.32 22.58 -47.14
N ASP A 327 -58.65 22.70 -46.93
CA ASP A 327 -59.78 21.97 -47.54
C ASP A 327 -59.88 20.43 -47.42
N ASP A 328 -61.04 19.78 -47.34
CA ASP A 328 -62.46 20.11 -47.15
C ASP A 328 -63.18 18.75 -46.91
N SER A 329 -64.33 18.82 -46.22
CA SER A 329 -65.49 17.92 -46.20
C SER A 329 -65.39 16.37 -46.13
N SER A 330 -66.13 15.83 -45.15
CA SER A 330 -67.18 14.80 -45.31
C SER A 330 -67.07 13.50 -44.47
N ILE A 331 -67.88 13.47 -43.40
CA ILE A 331 -68.87 12.41 -43.07
C ILE A 331 -68.40 11.05 -42.48
N LYS A 332 -68.90 10.84 -41.23
CA LYS A 332 -69.40 9.60 -40.57
C LYS A 332 -68.47 8.66 -39.77
N ASP A 333 -68.73 8.73 -38.46
CA ASP A 333 -69.17 7.66 -37.54
C ASP A 333 -68.26 6.48 -37.13
N MET A 334 -68.39 6.23 -35.83
CA MET A 334 -68.34 4.96 -35.10
C MET A 334 -66.99 4.44 -34.55
N THR A 335 -66.84 4.73 -33.26
CA THR A 335 -66.34 3.86 -32.17
C THR A 335 -66.09 2.39 -32.49
N ALA A 336 -64.89 1.89 -32.18
CA ALA A 336 -64.66 0.60 -31.51
C ALA A 336 -63.17 0.39 -31.15
N GLN A 337 -62.90 -0.02 -29.90
CA GLN A 337 -61.65 -0.72 -29.52
C GLN A 337 -61.65 -2.13 -30.13
N PRO A 338 -60.48 -2.78 -30.29
CA PRO A 338 -60.23 -4.03 -29.55
C PRO A 338 -58.76 -4.22 -29.12
N THR A 339 -58.42 -4.73 -27.93
CA THR A 339 -58.45 -6.13 -27.42
C THR A 339 -57.25 -6.99 -27.87
N LEU A 340 -56.46 -7.40 -26.87
CA LEU A 340 -55.37 -8.38 -26.90
C LEU A 340 -55.87 -9.80 -27.25
N THR A 341 -55.12 -10.52 -28.08
CA THR A 341 -55.27 -11.98 -28.26
C THR A 341 -53.94 -12.71 -28.18
N VAL A 342 -53.92 -13.76 -27.34
CA VAL A 342 -52.92 -14.83 -27.28
C VAL A 342 -53.57 -16.13 -27.77
N ARG A 343 -52.88 -16.90 -28.62
CA ARG A 343 -53.09 -18.34 -28.96
C ARG A 343 -51.78 -18.81 -29.64
N GLY A 344 -51.13 -19.93 -29.34
CA GLY A 344 -51.55 -21.34 -29.19
C GLY A 344 -50.91 -22.11 -30.36
N ALA A 345 -49.83 -22.88 -30.15
CA ALA A 345 -49.76 -24.32 -29.88
C ALA A 345 -49.77 -25.22 -31.15
N ASP A 346 -48.79 -26.15 -31.17
CA ASP A 346 -48.70 -27.48 -31.80
C ASP A 346 -48.66 -27.65 -33.34
N GLU A 347 -47.67 -28.41 -33.85
CA GLU A 347 -47.83 -29.79 -34.39
C GLU A 347 -46.53 -30.38 -35.06
N PRO A 348 -46.44 -31.71 -35.39
CA PRO A 348 -45.31 -32.59 -34.99
C PRO A 348 -44.70 -33.51 -36.11
N VAL A 349 -44.08 -34.65 -35.68
CA VAL A 349 -43.80 -35.94 -36.39
C VAL A 349 -42.43 -36.02 -37.12
N VAL A 350 -41.52 -37.02 -36.98
CA VAL A 350 -41.49 -38.45 -36.55
C VAL A 350 -40.34 -38.69 -35.56
#